data_AF-A0A1M2VQ48-F1
#
_entry.id   AF-A0A1M2VQ48-F1
#
_cell.length_a   1.000
_cell.length_b   1.000
_cell.length_c   1.000
_cell.angle_alpha   90.00
_cell.angle_beta   90.00
_cell.angle_gamma   90.00
#
_symmetry.space_group_name_H-M   'P 1'
#
loop_
_entity.id
_entity.type
_entity.pdbx_description
1 polymer ?
#
loop_
_entity_poly.entity_id
_entity_poly.type
_entity_poly.pdbx_seq_one_letter_code
_entity_poly.pdbx_strand_id
1 'polypeptide(L)'
;MDVLAVEHRKQLNGKPVTEDDIIVLTSGSVKFHKHATALLIWEIDVAQRKQEDEDALTAVRKASIIEKLNDLGYAEDDFPHTNVRDWTKIIHQPKVLTKRIWKSIKPKLEALLLEEKESRIREAFEARAEERLDQISGYYDDFVKGLPEANRTLLPNLYDARYLPSIQALSRENDGQGSVIRDEFLELTVQILQEAETYKANAKQIAATAMAECFSRWQAHAREEDLQHLTPDQALTRHYAVFKCAMEGHSPGVEAHYLSFEDLHNHWRVHHPTVEWGFRVAEGSGAWGYIRSSGEPRIGKEGNLILDAAGLPHDTPMSVLTELLQSGRLYCVCGDPALPPPEQLDWPKFVCVIVPTVALRHSALTQILSSSLTSWMTL
;
A
#
# COMPACT_ATOMS: atom_id res chain seq x y z
N MET A 1 -35.36 -32.80 34.42
CA MET A 1 -36.22 -32.39 35.55
C MET A 1 -37.54 -33.15 35.63
N ASP A 2 -38.10 -33.65 34.52
CA ASP A 2 -39.40 -34.37 34.53
C ASP A 2 -39.40 -35.75 35.24
N VAL A 3 -38.29 -36.47 35.21
CA VAL A 3 -38.22 -37.84 35.79
C VAL A 3 -38.36 -37.81 37.33
N LEU A 4 -37.70 -36.85 38.00
CA LEU A 4 -37.80 -36.70 39.46
C LEU A 4 -39.21 -36.29 39.91
N ALA A 5 -39.91 -35.46 39.13
CA ALA A 5 -41.28 -35.05 39.45
C ALA A 5 -42.28 -36.20 39.32
N VAL A 6 -42.07 -37.12 38.35
CA VAL A 6 -42.89 -38.32 38.16
C VAL A 6 -42.63 -39.37 39.24
N GLU A 7 -41.37 -39.58 39.65
CA GLU A 7 -41.00 -40.47 40.76
C GLU A 7 -41.62 -40.00 42.09
N HIS A 8 -41.57 -38.69 42.36
CA HIS A 8 -42.10 -38.11 43.60
C HIS A 8 -43.63 -38.16 43.68
N ARG A 9 -44.33 -38.01 42.54
CA ARG A 9 -45.79 -38.20 42.47
C ARG A 9 -46.21 -39.64 42.75
N LYS A 10 -45.43 -40.63 42.31
CA LYS A 10 -45.70 -42.05 42.63
C LYS A 10 -45.54 -42.33 44.11
N GLN A 11 -44.59 -41.70 44.80
CA GLN A 11 -44.39 -41.88 46.24
C GLN A 11 -45.51 -41.30 47.11
N LEU A 12 -46.26 -40.31 46.62
CA LEU A 12 -47.34 -39.65 47.38
C LEU A 12 -48.70 -40.39 47.32
N ASN A 13 -48.84 -41.46 46.52
CA ASN A 13 -50.03 -42.34 46.49
C ASN A 13 -51.40 -41.59 46.41
N GLY A 14 -51.44 -40.42 45.77
CA GLY A 14 -52.65 -39.61 45.64
C GLY A 14 -53.09 -38.82 46.88
N LYS A 15 -52.29 -38.77 47.96
CA LYS A 15 -52.56 -37.91 49.12
C LYS A 15 -52.28 -36.44 48.78
N PRO A 16 -53.11 -35.48 49.26
CA PRO A 16 -52.83 -34.05 49.09
C PRO A 16 -51.52 -33.71 49.80
N VAL A 17 -50.63 -32.98 49.12
CA VAL A 17 -49.35 -32.50 49.67
C VAL A 17 -49.68 -31.62 50.88
N THR A 18 -49.17 -32.01 52.05
CA THR A 18 -49.36 -31.25 53.28
C THR A 18 -48.29 -30.16 53.40
N GLU A 19 -48.54 -29.15 54.21
CA GLU A 19 -47.56 -28.09 54.48
C GLU A 19 -46.28 -28.66 55.13
N ASP A 20 -46.42 -29.71 55.93
CA ASP A 20 -45.30 -30.49 56.48
C ASP A 20 -44.46 -31.16 55.38
N ASP A 21 -45.08 -31.70 54.33
CA ASP A 21 -44.36 -32.30 53.19
C ASP A 21 -43.53 -31.24 52.43
N ILE A 22 -44.07 -30.03 52.26
CA ILE A 22 -43.35 -28.90 51.64
C ILE A 22 -42.18 -28.47 52.52
N ILE A 23 -42.36 -28.39 53.84
CA ILE A 23 -41.29 -28.06 54.79
C ILE A 23 -40.17 -29.11 54.77
N VAL A 24 -40.51 -30.40 54.71
CA VAL A 24 -39.53 -31.49 54.61
C VAL A 24 -38.77 -31.41 53.29
N LEU A 25 -39.45 -31.21 52.16
CA LEU A 25 -38.81 -31.10 50.85
C LEU A 25 -37.94 -29.85 50.70
N THR A 26 -38.43 -28.70 51.16
CA THR A 26 -37.69 -27.43 51.10
C THR A 26 -36.52 -27.42 52.08
N SER A 27 -36.64 -28.00 53.27
CA SER A 27 -35.53 -28.07 54.23
C SER A 27 -34.38 -28.95 53.73
N GLY A 28 -34.68 -30.06 53.03
CA GLY A 28 -33.68 -30.86 52.32
C GLY A 28 -33.00 -30.06 51.21
N SER A 29 -33.80 -29.40 50.35
CA SER A 29 -33.31 -28.57 49.25
C SER A 29 -32.38 -27.44 49.71
N VAL A 30 -32.75 -26.73 50.79
CA VAL A 30 -31.93 -25.66 51.38
C VAL A 30 -30.60 -26.19 51.90
N LYS A 31 -30.57 -27.38 52.53
CA LYS A 31 -29.32 -28.01 52.97
C LYS A 31 -28.42 -28.38 51.80
N PHE A 32 -28.98 -29.00 50.75
CA PHE A 32 -28.22 -29.34 49.54
C PHE A 32 -27.68 -28.10 48.83
N HIS A 33 -28.49 -27.05 48.71
CA HIS A 33 -28.06 -25.80 48.10
C HIS A 33 -26.90 -25.17 48.88
N LYS A 34 -27.03 -25.04 50.22
CA LYS A 34 -25.94 -24.53 51.07
C LYS A 34 -24.65 -25.34 50.94
N HIS A 35 -24.75 -26.66 50.90
CA HIS A 35 -23.59 -27.53 50.72
C HIS A 35 -22.95 -27.36 49.33
N ALA A 36 -23.76 -27.31 48.27
CA ALA A 36 -23.28 -27.06 46.91
C ALA A 36 -22.58 -25.70 46.77
N THR A 37 -23.15 -24.64 47.34
CA THR A 37 -22.52 -23.32 47.40
C THR A 37 -21.20 -23.36 48.16
N ALA A 38 -21.14 -24.04 49.30
CA ALA A 38 -19.91 -24.18 50.07
C ALA A 38 -18.83 -24.95 49.30
N LEU A 39 -19.20 -25.99 48.54
CA LEU A 39 -18.28 -26.74 47.67
C LEU A 39 -17.73 -25.85 46.54
N LEU A 40 -18.58 -25.06 45.89
CA LEU A 40 -18.15 -24.12 44.84
C LEU A 40 -17.19 -23.05 45.38
N ILE A 41 -17.48 -22.49 46.55
CA ILE A 41 -16.57 -21.52 47.21
C ILE A 41 -15.24 -22.19 47.53
N TRP A 42 -15.27 -23.39 48.11
CA TRP A 42 -14.05 -24.14 48.41
C TRP A 42 -13.23 -24.45 47.14
N GLU A 43 -13.88 -24.82 46.04
CA GLU A 43 -13.21 -25.09 44.76
C GLU A 43 -12.54 -23.82 44.19
N ILE A 44 -13.22 -22.68 44.26
CA ILE A 44 -12.66 -21.37 43.88
C ILE A 44 -11.46 -21.03 44.78
N ASP A 45 -11.59 -21.17 46.10
CA ASP A 45 -10.52 -20.87 47.06
C ASP A 45 -9.30 -21.79 46.89
N VAL A 46 -9.52 -23.06 46.54
CA VAL A 46 -8.43 -24.02 46.23
C VAL A 46 -7.76 -23.66 44.92
N ALA A 47 -8.53 -23.33 43.87
CA ALA A 47 -7.99 -22.91 42.58
C ALA A 47 -7.18 -21.61 42.70
N GLN A 48 -7.68 -20.63 43.47
CA GLN A 48 -6.99 -19.37 43.71
C GLN A 48 -5.66 -19.59 44.45
N ARG A 49 -5.66 -20.32 45.57
CA ARG A 49 -4.42 -20.61 46.31
C ARG A 49 -3.41 -21.35 45.45
N LYS A 50 -3.86 -22.30 44.63
CA LYS A 50 -2.99 -23.00 43.68
C LYS A 50 -2.39 -22.05 42.65
N GLN A 51 -3.17 -21.12 42.10
CA GLN A 51 -2.68 -20.11 41.16
C GLN A 51 -1.66 -19.18 41.83
N GLU A 52 -1.94 -18.71 43.06
CA GLU A 52 -1.02 -17.87 43.84
C GLU A 52 0.31 -18.60 44.11
N ASP A 53 0.27 -19.87 44.48
CA ASP A 53 1.46 -20.71 44.67
C ASP A 53 2.26 -20.89 43.36
N GLU A 54 1.57 -21.13 42.23
CA GLU A 54 2.19 -21.26 40.90
C GLU A 54 2.84 -19.94 40.43
N ASP A 55 2.18 -18.81 40.67
CA ASP A 55 2.67 -17.47 40.36
C ASP A 55 3.87 -17.10 41.24
N ALA A 56 3.83 -17.41 42.53
CA ALA A 56 4.94 -17.21 43.45
C ALA A 56 6.18 -18.01 43.01
N LEU A 57 5.99 -19.29 42.66
CA LEU A 57 7.08 -20.14 42.13
C LEU A 57 7.64 -19.60 40.81
N THR A 58 6.77 -19.10 39.94
CA THR A 58 7.15 -18.49 38.66
C THR A 58 7.94 -17.20 38.88
N ALA A 59 7.52 -16.34 39.79
CA ALA A 59 8.21 -15.11 40.15
C ALA A 59 9.62 -15.38 40.71
N VAL A 60 9.73 -16.33 41.66
CA VAL A 60 11.02 -16.75 42.23
C VAL A 60 11.95 -17.32 41.15
N ARG A 61 11.42 -18.15 40.25
CA ARG A 61 12.17 -18.68 39.12
C ARG A 61 12.67 -17.57 38.19
N LYS A 62 11.79 -16.65 37.80
CA LYS A 62 12.13 -15.50 36.94
C LYS A 62 13.25 -14.67 37.56
N ALA A 63 13.12 -14.29 38.84
CA ALA A 63 14.15 -13.54 39.56
C ALA A 63 15.50 -14.27 39.56
N SER A 64 15.51 -15.58 39.83
CA SER A 64 16.74 -16.37 39.83
C SER A 64 17.37 -16.55 38.43
N ILE A 65 16.55 -16.61 37.36
CA ILE A 65 17.07 -16.62 35.98
C ILE A 65 17.70 -15.27 35.66
N ILE A 66 17.03 -14.16 35.98
CA ILE A 66 17.52 -12.80 35.71
C ILE A 66 18.82 -12.55 36.46
N GLU A 67 18.88 -12.83 37.77
CA GLU A 67 20.11 -12.71 38.57
C GLU A 67 21.27 -13.50 37.95
N LYS A 68 21.03 -14.73 37.50
CA LYS A 68 22.06 -15.55 36.85
C LYS A 68 22.49 -15.04 35.48
N LEU A 69 21.61 -14.39 34.73
CA LEU A 69 21.98 -13.75 33.46
C LEU A 69 22.78 -12.47 33.73
N ASN A 70 22.43 -11.71 34.76
CA ASN A 70 23.20 -10.56 35.23
C ASN A 70 24.61 -10.97 35.68
N ASP A 71 24.74 -12.10 36.40
CA ASP A 71 26.04 -12.68 36.77
C ASP A 71 26.90 -13.08 35.56
N LEU A 72 26.27 -13.38 34.42
CA LEU A 72 26.94 -13.66 33.15
C LEU A 72 27.26 -12.40 32.33
N GLY A 73 26.88 -11.22 32.84
CA GLY A 73 27.14 -9.92 32.21
C GLY A 73 26.08 -9.45 31.22
N TYR A 74 24.91 -10.10 31.18
CA TYR A 74 23.76 -9.60 30.39
C TYR A 74 23.01 -8.53 31.18
N ALA A 75 22.64 -7.43 30.55
CA ALA A 75 21.75 -6.44 31.12
C ALA A 75 20.27 -6.80 30.84
N GLU A 76 19.33 -6.25 31.59
CA GLU A 76 17.90 -6.47 31.30
C GLU A 76 17.49 -5.95 29.93
N ASP A 77 18.15 -4.89 29.45
CA ASP A 77 17.93 -4.34 28.11
C ASP A 77 18.26 -5.36 27.00
N ASP A 78 19.10 -6.36 27.29
CA ASP A 78 19.45 -7.44 26.36
C ASP A 78 18.35 -8.50 26.19
N PHE A 79 17.29 -8.44 27.00
CA PHE A 79 16.26 -9.48 27.01
C PHE A 79 15.34 -9.35 25.78
N PRO A 80 14.83 -10.48 25.23
CA PRO A 80 14.05 -10.46 24.00
C PRO A 80 12.73 -9.68 24.07
N HIS A 81 12.53 -8.73 23.16
CA HIS A 81 11.25 -8.05 22.93
C HIS A 81 10.47 -8.65 21.76
N THR A 82 11.18 -9.26 20.80
CA THR A 82 10.60 -9.81 19.57
C THR A 82 10.13 -11.27 19.74
N ASN A 83 10.98 -12.13 20.31
CA ASN A 83 10.67 -13.55 20.55
C ASN A 83 10.13 -13.81 21.96
N VAL A 84 9.10 -13.05 22.35
CA VAL A 84 8.51 -13.10 23.70
C VAL A 84 8.00 -14.49 24.05
N ARG A 85 7.55 -15.29 23.07
CA ARG A 85 6.92 -16.59 23.30
C ARG A 85 7.91 -17.63 23.85
N ASP A 86 9.05 -17.82 23.20
CA ASP A 86 10.03 -18.83 23.62
C ASP A 86 10.72 -18.44 24.93
N TRP A 87 11.02 -17.15 25.06
CA TRP A 87 11.48 -16.56 26.32
C TRP A 87 10.49 -16.81 27.46
N THR A 88 9.21 -16.46 27.26
CA THR A 88 8.14 -16.64 28.23
C THR A 88 7.99 -18.10 28.62
N LYS A 89 8.07 -19.03 27.66
CA LYS A 89 7.97 -20.48 27.92
C LYS A 89 9.09 -21.03 28.80
N ILE A 90 10.28 -20.43 28.76
CA ILE A 90 11.43 -20.84 29.60
C ILE A 90 11.32 -20.24 31.00
N ILE A 91 10.92 -18.96 31.09
CA ILE A 91 10.87 -18.19 32.32
C ILE A 91 9.62 -18.47 33.14
N HIS A 92 8.45 -18.53 32.52
CA HIS A 92 7.15 -18.64 33.21
C HIS A 92 6.75 -20.09 33.48
N GLN A 93 7.69 -20.88 34.00
CA GLN A 93 7.40 -22.25 34.45
C GLN A 93 7.24 -22.25 35.98
N PRO A 94 6.16 -22.84 36.54
CA PRO A 94 5.95 -22.94 37.98
C PRO A 94 6.83 -24.04 38.60
N LYS A 95 8.15 -23.94 38.41
CA LYS A 95 9.14 -24.92 38.87
C LYS A 95 10.39 -24.21 39.36
N VAL A 96 10.84 -24.56 40.56
CA VAL A 96 12.08 -24.04 41.14
C VAL A 96 13.27 -24.28 40.20
N LEU A 97 14.12 -23.26 40.04
CA LEU A 97 15.30 -23.33 39.19
C LEU A 97 16.40 -24.16 39.85
N THR A 98 16.50 -25.44 39.49
CA THR A 98 17.61 -26.30 39.96
C THR A 98 18.86 -26.14 39.10
N LYS A 99 20.04 -26.50 39.62
CA LYS A 99 21.32 -26.48 38.87
C LYS A 99 21.24 -27.27 37.55
N ARG A 100 20.55 -28.41 37.55
CA ARG A 100 20.34 -29.24 36.35
C ARG A 100 19.47 -28.53 35.31
N ILE A 101 18.35 -27.94 35.74
CA ILE A 101 17.46 -27.18 34.85
C ILE A 101 18.21 -25.99 34.26
N TRP A 102 18.93 -25.22 35.11
CA TRP A 102 19.77 -24.11 34.66
C TRP A 102 20.75 -24.53 33.57
N LYS A 103 21.52 -25.59 33.79
CA LYS A 103 22.46 -26.13 32.79
C LYS A 103 21.77 -26.47 31.46
N SER A 104 20.51 -26.90 31.48
CA SER A 104 19.74 -27.24 30.29
C SER A 104 19.14 -26.04 29.57
N ILE A 105 18.72 -24.99 30.30
CA ILE A 105 18.06 -23.83 29.70
C ILE A 105 19.04 -22.71 29.33
N LYS A 106 20.20 -22.63 30.02
CA LYS A 106 21.24 -21.62 29.77
C LYS A 106 21.58 -21.46 28.29
N PRO A 107 21.97 -22.51 27.53
CA PRO A 107 22.31 -22.33 26.12
C PRO A 107 21.13 -21.84 25.25
N LYS A 108 19.89 -22.13 25.65
CA LYS A 108 18.70 -21.62 24.94
C LYS A 108 18.47 -20.14 25.22
N LEU A 109 18.67 -19.72 26.47
CA LEU A 109 18.60 -18.31 26.84
C LEU A 109 19.71 -17.51 26.15
N GLU A 110 20.95 -18.01 26.14
CA GLU A 110 22.07 -17.35 25.45
C GLU A 110 21.82 -17.21 23.94
N ALA A 111 21.23 -18.23 23.29
CA ALA A 111 20.85 -18.15 21.88
C ALA A 111 19.78 -17.06 21.62
N LEU A 112 18.75 -16.98 22.46
CA LEU A 112 17.71 -15.94 22.36
C LEU A 112 18.27 -14.53 22.58
N LEU A 113 19.19 -14.37 23.55
CA LEU A 113 19.84 -13.10 23.84
C LEU A 113 20.76 -12.65 22.70
N LEU A 114 21.46 -13.60 22.05
CA LEU A 114 22.27 -13.31 20.88
C LEU A 114 21.41 -12.86 19.70
N GLU A 115 20.31 -13.58 19.42
CA GLU A 115 19.35 -13.22 18.36
C GLU A 115 18.77 -11.81 18.58
N GLU A 116 18.35 -11.49 19.81
CA GLU A 116 17.82 -10.16 20.14
C GLU A 116 18.89 -9.08 19.99
N LYS A 117 20.14 -9.35 20.41
CA LYS A 117 21.26 -8.41 20.21
C LYS A 117 21.51 -8.16 18.73
N GLU A 118 21.53 -9.20 17.90
CA GLU A 118 21.66 -9.06 16.44
C GLU A 118 20.49 -8.28 15.84
N SER A 119 19.26 -8.51 16.29
CA SER A 119 18.09 -7.73 15.83
C SER A 119 18.24 -6.26 16.18
N ARG A 120 18.61 -5.92 17.42
CA ARG A 120 18.83 -4.52 17.84
C ARG A 120 19.95 -3.84 17.06
N ILE A 121 21.05 -4.55 16.77
CA ILE A 121 22.14 -4.02 15.94
C ILE A 121 21.63 -3.70 14.52
N ARG A 122 20.84 -4.61 13.93
CA ARG A 122 20.24 -4.42 12.60
C ARG A 122 19.23 -3.27 12.60
N GLU A 123 18.33 -3.22 13.57
CA GLU A 123 17.33 -2.14 13.72
C GLU A 123 18.03 -0.79 13.93
N ALA A 124 19.06 -0.73 14.77
CA ALA A 124 19.84 0.49 14.97
C ALA A 124 20.60 0.92 13.70
N PHE A 125 21.09 -0.03 12.91
CA PHE A 125 21.68 0.25 11.60
C PHE A 125 20.64 0.78 10.61
N GLU A 126 19.48 0.14 10.51
CA GLU A 126 18.39 0.56 9.61
C GLU A 126 17.88 1.96 9.99
N ALA A 127 17.70 2.25 11.28
CA ALA A 127 17.31 3.58 11.76
C ALA A 127 18.31 4.66 11.37
N ARG A 128 19.62 4.39 11.50
CA ARG A 128 20.67 5.33 11.08
C ARG A 128 20.72 5.52 9.56
N ALA A 129 20.58 4.44 8.80
CA ALA A 129 20.54 4.51 7.34
C ALA A 129 19.31 5.31 6.85
N GLU A 130 18.16 5.17 7.52
CA GLU A 130 16.95 5.93 7.23
C GLU A 130 17.13 7.43 7.52
N GLU A 131 17.74 7.79 8.67
CA GLU A 131 18.07 9.18 8.99
C GLU A 131 19.00 9.82 7.93
N ARG A 132 19.98 9.05 7.44
CA ARG A 132 20.84 9.50 6.34
C ARG A 132 20.10 9.61 5.01
N LEU A 133 19.18 8.70 4.71
CA LEU A 133 18.34 8.81 3.52
C LEU A 133 17.53 10.11 3.54
N ASP A 134 17.00 10.53 4.69
CA ASP A 134 16.29 11.81 4.81
C ASP A 134 17.19 13.01 4.49
N GLN A 135 18.45 13.00 4.96
CA GLN A 135 19.44 14.02 4.61
C GLN A 135 19.74 14.04 3.10
N ILE A 136 20.01 12.86 2.52
CA ILE A 136 20.30 12.71 1.08
C ILE A 136 19.10 13.15 0.24
N SER A 137 17.87 12.80 0.65
CA SER A 137 16.64 13.24 -0.02
C SER A 137 16.52 14.76 -0.08
N GLY A 138 16.96 15.48 0.96
CA GLY A 138 17.05 16.94 0.94
C GLY A 138 18.02 17.45 -0.13
N TYR A 139 19.22 16.86 -0.23
CA TYR A 139 20.19 17.22 -1.26
C TYR A 139 19.71 16.90 -2.68
N TYR A 140 19.02 15.77 -2.85
CA TYR A 140 18.42 15.39 -4.12
C TYR A 140 17.32 16.36 -4.56
N ASP A 141 16.45 16.81 -3.65
CA ASP A 141 15.42 17.81 -3.96
C ASP A 141 16.04 19.13 -4.45
N ASP A 142 17.08 19.61 -3.75
CA ASP A 142 17.81 20.81 -4.16
C ASP A 142 18.49 20.65 -5.53
N PHE A 143 19.09 19.48 -5.78
CA PHE A 143 19.70 19.15 -7.07
C PHE A 143 18.66 19.18 -8.20
N VAL A 144 17.52 18.51 -8.02
CA VAL A 144 16.45 18.47 -9.02
C VAL A 144 15.87 19.86 -9.29
N LYS A 145 15.72 20.71 -8.27
CA LYS A 145 15.30 22.11 -8.43
C LYS A 145 16.30 22.96 -9.21
N GLY A 146 17.60 22.65 -9.12
CA GLY A 146 18.66 23.33 -9.85
C GLY A 146 18.75 22.96 -11.34
N LEU A 147 18.08 21.90 -11.78
CA LEU A 147 18.10 21.46 -13.18
C LEU A 147 17.07 22.24 -14.03
N PRO A 148 17.36 22.46 -15.34
CA PRO A 148 16.38 22.96 -16.28
C PRO A 148 15.11 22.11 -16.29
N GLU A 149 13.95 22.72 -16.53
CA GLU A 149 12.66 22.03 -16.49
C GLU A 149 12.58 20.84 -17.46
N ALA A 150 13.15 20.95 -18.65
CA ALA A 150 13.20 19.83 -19.60
C ALA A 150 13.94 18.59 -19.05
N ASN A 151 14.86 18.78 -18.12
CA ASN A 151 15.68 17.69 -17.57
C ASN A 151 15.07 17.05 -16.31
N ARG A 152 14.11 17.72 -15.64
CA ARG A 152 13.51 17.24 -14.38
C ARG A 152 12.24 16.42 -14.56
N THR A 153 11.53 16.59 -15.69
CA THR A 153 10.20 16.02 -15.94
C THR A 153 10.12 14.52 -15.64
N LEU A 154 11.15 13.77 -16.05
CA LEU A 154 11.23 12.32 -15.93
C LEU A 154 12.23 11.84 -14.87
N LEU A 155 12.63 12.71 -13.93
CA LEU A 155 13.46 12.27 -12.80
C LEU A 155 12.59 11.62 -11.71
N PRO A 156 13.12 10.66 -10.94
CA PRO A 156 12.41 10.08 -9.81
C PRO A 156 11.89 11.13 -8.83
N ASN A 157 10.76 10.83 -8.19
CA ASN A 157 10.30 11.60 -7.03
C ASN A 157 11.15 11.28 -5.79
N LEU A 158 10.89 11.95 -4.65
CA LEU A 158 11.73 11.74 -3.45
C LEU A 158 11.68 10.30 -2.95
N TYR A 159 10.52 9.65 -3.02
CA TYR A 159 10.35 8.25 -2.62
C TYR A 159 11.19 7.34 -3.49
N ASP A 160 11.02 7.41 -4.81
CA ASP A 160 11.69 6.54 -5.77
C ASP A 160 13.21 6.79 -5.81
N ALA A 161 13.63 8.05 -5.63
CA ALA A 161 15.05 8.41 -5.57
C ALA A 161 15.79 7.67 -4.44
N ARG A 162 15.14 7.41 -3.31
CA ARG A 162 15.74 6.65 -2.18
C ARG A 162 16.11 5.22 -2.56
N TYR A 163 15.58 4.69 -3.66
CA TYR A 163 15.88 3.34 -4.16
C TYR A 163 16.91 3.33 -5.29
N LEU A 164 17.45 4.48 -5.68
CA LEU A 164 18.58 4.53 -6.60
C LEU A 164 19.80 3.86 -5.96
N PRO A 165 20.52 2.95 -6.66
CA PRO A 165 21.65 2.23 -6.08
C PRO A 165 22.72 3.12 -5.46
N SER A 166 23.06 4.24 -6.11
CA SER A 166 24.03 5.21 -5.58
C SER A 166 23.57 5.85 -4.26
N ILE A 167 22.30 6.22 -4.14
CA ILE A 167 21.72 6.81 -2.92
C ILE A 167 21.65 5.78 -1.79
N GLN A 168 21.26 4.53 -2.09
CA GLN A 168 21.25 3.46 -1.09
C GLN A 168 22.65 3.08 -0.60
N ALA A 169 23.63 3.08 -1.50
CA ALA A 169 25.03 2.85 -1.13
C ALA A 169 25.52 3.96 -0.20
N LEU A 170 25.27 5.22 -0.56
CA LEU A 170 25.66 6.37 0.25
C LEU A 170 24.96 6.39 1.61
N SER A 171 23.69 6.00 1.73
CA SER A 171 23.01 6.00 3.03
C SER A 171 23.52 4.91 3.99
N ARG A 172 24.06 3.82 3.45
CA ARG A 172 24.54 2.66 4.22
C ARG A 172 26.03 2.67 4.50
N GLU A 173 26.79 3.57 3.87
CA GLU A 173 28.23 3.70 4.09
C GLU A 173 28.56 3.95 5.57
N ASN A 174 29.69 3.43 6.06
CA ASN A 174 30.12 3.56 7.46
C ASN A 174 29.03 3.10 8.47
N ASP A 175 28.33 2.00 8.18
CA ASP A 175 27.24 1.45 9.00
C ASP A 175 26.12 2.48 9.30
N GLY A 176 25.87 3.38 8.35
CA GLY A 176 24.93 4.49 8.47
C GLY A 176 25.36 5.56 9.48
N GLN A 177 26.58 5.51 10.02
CA GLN A 177 27.05 6.48 11.02
C GLN A 177 27.48 7.79 10.37
N GLY A 178 27.33 8.89 11.11
CA GLY A 178 27.73 10.24 10.68
C GLY A 178 26.69 10.93 9.79
N SER A 179 26.86 12.24 9.62
CA SER A 179 26.08 13.04 8.67
C SER A 179 26.66 12.94 7.27
N VAL A 180 25.81 12.88 6.25
CA VAL A 180 26.24 12.96 4.85
C VAL A 180 26.56 14.41 4.53
N ILE A 181 27.77 14.71 4.06
CA ILE A 181 28.10 16.06 3.62
C ILE A 181 27.63 16.27 2.19
N ARG A 182 27.27 17.52 1.85
CA ARG A 182 26.70 17.85 0.54
C ARG A 182 27.64 17.51 -0.62
N ASP A 183 28.94 17.67 -0.43
CA ASP A 183 29.94 17.43 -1.48
C ASP A 183 30.01 15.94 -1.87
N GLU A 184 29.89 15.01 -0.91
CA GLU A 184 29.79 13.56 -1.18
C GLU A 184 28.59 13.24 -2.06
N PHE A 185 27.43 13.88 -1.81
CA PHE A 185 26.26 13.73 -2.67
C PHE A 185 26.50 14.30 -4.07
N LEU A 186 27.15 15.47 -4.18
CA LEU A 186 27.41 16.11 -5.47
C LEU A 186 28.31 15.25 -6.37
N GLU A 187 29.27 14.53 -5.79
CA GLU A 187 30.13 13.58 -6.51
C GLU A 187 29.33 12.45 -7.18
N LEU A 188 28.16 12.09 -6.64
CA LEU A 188 27.29 11.04 -7.19
C LEU A 188 26.34 11.53 -8.29
N THR A 189 26.21 12.83 -8.53
CA THR A 189 25.18 13.38 -9.44
C THR A 189 25.25 12.81 -10.86
N VAL A 190 26.45 12.54 -11.39
CA VAL A 190 26.62 11.90 -12.71
C VAL A 190 26.06 10.48 -12.70
N GLN A 191 26.33 9.71 -11.65
CA GLN A 191 25.81 8.34 -11.51
C GLN A 191 24.29 8.35 -11.29
N ILE A 192 23.76 9.27 -10.47
CA ILE A 192 22.33 9.43 -10.25
C ILE A 192 21.60 9.68 -11.58
N LEU A 193 22.14 10.53 -12.46
CA LEU A 193 21.55 10.78 -13.77
C LEU A 193 21.57 9.54 -14.67
N GLN A 194 22.61 8.70 -14.60
CA GLN A 194 22.67 7.43 -15.33
C GLN A 194 21.64 6.43 -14.81
N GLU A 195 21.53 6.28 -13.48
CA GLU A 195 20.54 5.42 -12.83
C GLU A 195 19.11 5.91 -13.13
N ALA A 196 18.92 7.23 -13.21
CA ALA A 196 17.65 7.84 -13.60
C ALA A 196 17.23 7.44 -15.03
N GLU A 197 18.14 7.18 -15.97
CA GLU A 197 17.76 6.64 -17.29
C GLU A 197 17.18 5.22 -17.21
N THR A 198 17.74 4.38 -16.34
CA THR A 198 17.16 3.04 -16.07
C THR A 198 15.79 3.16 -15.41
N TYR A 199 15.66 4.07 -14.44
CA TYR A 199 14.37 4.38 -13.83
C TYR A 199 13.34 4.85 -14.87
N LYS A 200 13.70 5.75 -15.79
CA LYS A 200 12.82 6.24 -16.86
C LYS A 200 12.29 5.11 -17.72
N ALA A 201 13.17 4.19 -18.15
CA ALA A 201 12.77 3.02 -18.93
C ALA A 201 11.77 2.15 -18.16
N ASN A 202 12.01 1.92 -16.87
CA ASN A 202 11.09 1.18 -16.00
C ASN A 202 9.76 1.90 -15.80
N ALA A 203 9.77 3.22 -15.56
CA ALA A 203 8.57 4.03 -15.39
C ALA A 203 7.67 3.98 -16.63
N LYS A 204 8.26 4.04 -17.83
CA LYS A 204 7.57 3.87 -19.11
C LYS A 204 6.99 2.47 -19.27
N GLN A 205 7.75 1.44 -18.93
CA GLN A 205 7.27 0.05 -18.95
C GLN A 205 6.05 -0.13 -18.03
N ILE A 206 6.10 0.39 -16.81
CA ILE A 206 4.97 0.36 -15.86
C ILE A 206 3.73 1.04 -16.46
N ALA A 207 3.89 2.21 -17.08
CA ALA A 207 2.78 2.94 -17.70
C ALA A 207 2.18 2.17 -18.90
N ALA A 208 3.02 1.58 -19.75
CA ALA A 208 2.57 0.76 -20.86
C ALA A 208 1.84 -0.52 -20.39
N THR A 209 2.34 -1.19 -19.36
CA THR A 209 1.66 -2.33 -18.72
C THR A 209 0.31 -1.92 -18.14
N ALA A 210 0.24 -0.79 -17.44
CA ALA A 210 -1.02 -0.26 -16.91
C ALA A 210 -2.05 0.05 -18.01
N MET A 211 -1.60 0.50 -19.20
CA MET A 211 -2.48 0.66 -20.37
C MET A 211 -3.02 -0.69 -20.87
N ALA A 212 -2.15 -1.68 -21.04
CA ALA A 212 -2.55 -3.01 -21.52
C ALA A 212 -3.56 -3.67 -20.57
N GLU A 213 -3.30 -3.63 -19.26
CA GLU A 213 -4.23 -4.17 -18.25
C GLU A 213 -5.58 -3.42 -18.24
N CYS A 214 -5.56 -2.10 -18.42
CA CYS A 214 -6.79 -1.31 -18.55
C CYS A 214 -7.61 -1.78 -19.76
N PHE A 215 -6.99 -1.94 -20.93
CA PHE A 215 -7.68 -2.39 -22.14
C PHE A 215 -8.22 -3.81 -22.04
N SER A 216 -7.47 -4.72 -21.44
CA SER A 216 -7.89 -6.10 -21.21
C SER A 216 -9.17 -6.14 -20.34
N ARG A 217 -9.19 -5.36 -19.25
CA ARG A 217 -10.36 -5.25 -18.35
C ARG A 217 -11.61 -4.71 -19.04
N TRP A 218 -11.44 -3.81 -20.00
CA TRP A 218 -12.54 -3.20 -20.76
C TRP A 218 -12.87 -3.95 -22.06
N GLN A 219 -12.27 -5.11 -22.31
CA GLN A 219 -12.47 -5.92 -23.52
C GLN A 219 -12.15 -5.16 -24.82
N ALA A 220 -11.18 -4.25 -24.78
CA ALA A 220 -10.73 -3.48 -25.93
C ALA A 220 -9.66 -4.24 -26.74
N HIS A 221 -9.97 -5.48 -27.16
CA HIS A 221 -9.01 -6.44 -27.71
C HIS A 221 -8.15 -5.91 -28.86
N ALA A 222 -8.73 -5.12 -29.77
CA ALA A 222 -7.96 -4.54 -30.90
C ALA A 222 -6.80 -3.63 -30.44
N ARG A 223 -6.94 -2.94 -29.30
CA ARG A 223 -5.88 -2.08 -28.75
C ARG A 223 -4.88 -2.86 -27.92
N GLU A 224 -5.37 -3.87 -27.19
CA GLU A 224 -4.52 -4.81 -26.48
C GLU A 224 -3.57 -5.52 -27.46
N GLU A 225 -4.09 -5.94 -28.63
CA GLU A 225 -3.30 -6.54 -29.71
C GLU A 225 -2.28 -5.54 -30.30
N ASP A 226 -2.67 -4.28 -30.60
CA ASP A 226 -1.73 -3.24 -31.04
C ASP A 226 -0.58 -3.06 -30.02
N LEU A 227 -0.90 -2.94 -28.73
CA LEU A 227 0.10 -2.76 -27.67
C LEU A 227 1.09 -3.92 -27.54
N GLN A 228 0.67 -5.16 -27.81
CA GLN A 228 1.56 -6.33 -27.73
C GLN A 228 2.72 -6.27 -28.74
N HIS A 229 2.59 -5.47 -29.80
CA HIS A 229 3.59 -5.32 -30.85
C HIS A 229 4.43 -4.05 -30.72
N LEU A 230 4.19 -3.23 -29.69
CA LEU A 230 4.87 -1.96 -29.48
C LEU A 230 5.85 -2.04 -28.31
N THR A 231 6.97 -1.33 -28.45
CA THR A 231 7.81 -1.00 -27.30
C THR A 231 7.08 -0.02 -26.38
N PRO A 232 7.45 0.08 -25.08
CA PRO A 232 6.87 1.06 -24.17
C PRO A 232 6.93 2.49 -24.72
N ASP A 233 8.05 2.90 -25.32
CA ASP A 233 8.17 4.22 -25.93
C ASP A 233 7.12 4.44 -27.03
N GLN A 234 6.96 3.48 -27.95
CA GLN A 234 5.98 3.58 -29.02
C GLN A 234 4.54 3.58 -28.48
N ALA A 235 4.24 2.72 -27.51
CA ALA A 235 2.94 2.64 -26.88
C ALA A 235 2.53 3.98 -26.25
N LEU A 236 3.44 4.66 -25.56
CA LEU A 236 3.19 5.93 -24.90
C LEU A 236 3.04 7.12 -25.87
N THR A 237 3.47 6.96 -27.14
CA THR A 237 3.21 7.98 -28.18
C THR A 237 1.82 7.86 -28.80
N ARG A 238 1.06 6.79 -28.55
CA ARG A 238 -0.26 6.59 -29.16
C ARG A 238 -1.26 7.66 -28.71
N HIS A 239 -2.18 8.03 -29.59
CA HIS A 239 -3.23 9.01 -29.28
C HIS A 239 -4.10 8.61 -28.06
N TYR A 240 -4.24 7.32 -27.78
CA TYR A 240 -5.01 6.82 -26.64
C TYR A 240 -4.17 6.69 -25.35
N ALA A 241 -2.86 6.97 -25.39
CA ALA A 241 -1.94 6.90 -24.25
C ALA A 241 -2.05 8.15 -23.36
N VAL A 242 -3.27 8.46 -22.93
CA VAL A 242 -3.55 9.54 -21.97
C VAL A 242 -3.82 8.96 -20.60
N PHE A 243 -3.43 9.69 -19.55
CA PHE A 243 -3.48 9.21 -18.18
C PHE A 243 -4.24 10.16 -17.27
N LYS A 244 -4.64 9.68 -16.09
CA LYS A 244 -5.16 10.52 -15.01
C LYS A 244 -4.56 10.07 -13.69
N CYS A 245 -4.24 11.02 -12.82
CA CYS A 245 -3.87 10.72 -11.46
C CYS A 245 -5.14 10.35 -10.67
N ALA A 246 -5.10 9.22 -9.96
CA ALA A 246 -6.21 8.74 -9.14
C ALA A 246 -5.96 8.88 -7.64
N MET A 247 -4.86 9.55 -7.26
CA MET A 247 -4.60 9.89 -5.86
C MET A 247 -5.66 10.83 -5.34
N GLU A 248 -6.20 10.55 -4.16
CA GLU A 248 -7.08 11.49 -3.46
C GLU A 248 -6.27 12.67 -2.89
N GLY A 249 -6.93 13.80 -2.65
CA GLY A 249 -6.34 14.92 -1.93
C GLY A 249 -5.61 15.96 -2.79
N HIS A 250 -5.83 16.00 -4.11
CA HIS A 250 -5.37 17.15 -4.90
C HIS A 250 -6.05 18.43 -4.43
N SER A 251 -5.28 19.53 -4.38
CA SER A 251 -5.85 20.84 -4.12
C SER A 251 -6.81 21.24 -5.24
N PRO A 252 -7.89 21.99 -4.95
CA PRO A 252 -8.76 22.53 -6.00
C PRO A 252 -7.95 23.26 -7.08
N GLY A 253 -8.18 22.95 -8.35
CA GLY A 253 -7.48 23.55 -9.49
C GLY A 253 -6.24 22.79 -9.99
N VAL A 254 -5.83 21.70 -9.32
CA VAL A 254 -4.86 20.77 -9.90
C VAL A 254 -5.62 19.77 -10.77
N GLU A 255 -5.81 20.13 -12.04
CA GLU A 255 -6.43 19.24 -13.02
C GLU A 255 -5.47 18.09 -13.35
N ALA A 256 -5.71 16.92 -12.75
CA ALA A 256 -4.92 15.72 -12.97
C ALA A 256 -5.61 14.72 -13.93
N HIS A 257 -6.32 15.26 -14.92
CA HIS A 257 -7.08 14.49 -15.91
C HIS A 257 -6.44 14.62 -17.28
N TYR A 258 -6.34 13.49 -17.98
CA TYR A 258 -5.88 13.40 -19.37
C TYR A 258 -4.55 14.11 -19.57
N LEU A 259 -3.51 13.50 -19.01
CA LEU A 259 -2.12 13.94 -19.11
C LEU A 259 -1.38 13.04 -20.10
N SER A 260 -0.36 13.56 -20.77
CA SER A 260 0.66 12.71 -21.40
C SER A 260 1.39 11.88 -20.33
N PHE A 261 2.20 10.91 -20.74
CA PHE A 261 3.05 10.18 -19.80
C PHE A 261 4.00 11.13 -19.06
N GLU A 262 4.67 12.01 -19.80
CA GLU A 262 5.61 12.99 -19.29
C GLU A 262 4.95 13.94 -18.28
N ASP A 263 3.76 14.44 -18.61
CA ASP A 263 3.00 15.34 -17.72
C ASP A 263 2.51 14.62 -16.47
N LEU A 264 2.03 13.37 -16.59
CA LEU A 264 1.62 12.57 -15.44
C LEU A 264 2.80 12.27 -14.53
N HIS A 265 3.93 11.89 -15.11
CA HIS A 265 5.15 11.59 -14.35
C HIS A 265 5.65 12.82 -13.61
N ASN A 266 5.68 13.98 -14.27
CA ASN A 266 6.04 15.24 -13.63
C ASN A 266 5.04 15.64 -12.55
N HIS A 267 3.74 15.50 -12.80
CA HIS A 267 2.68 15.69 -11.79
C HIS A 267 2.94 14.81 -10.57
N TRP A 268 3.24 13.52 -10.78
CA TRP A 268 3.53 12.57 -9.72
C TRP A 268 4.75 12.97 -8.90
N ARG A 269 5.82 13.37 -9.57
CA ARG A 269 7.04 13.85 -8.94
C ARG A 269 6.80 15.05 -8.02
N VAL A 270 5.98 15.99 -8.46
CA VAL A 270 5.72 17.24 -7.75
C VAL A 270 4.69 17.07 -6.64
N HIS A 271 3.59 16.37 -6.91
CA HIS A 271 2.44 16.31 -6.01
C HIS A 271 2.39 15.05 -5.14
N HIS A 272 3.20 14.03 -5.46
CA HIS A 272 3.27 12.78 -4.72
C HIS A 272 4.73 12.40 -4.37
N PRO A 273 5.50 13.29 -3.73
CA PRO A 273 6.93 13.05 -3.49
C PRO A 273 7.19 11.85 -2.58
N THR A 274 6.25 11.48 -1.71
CA THR A 274 6.40 10.39 -0.72
C THR A 274 5.72 9.09 -1.15
N VAL A 275 5.30 8.97 -2.41
CA VAL A 275 4.55 7.81 -2.90
C VAL A 275 5.29 7.18 -4.07
N GLU A 276 5.53 5.88 -4.00
CA GLU A 276 6.13 5.08 -5.07
C GLU A 276 5.47 5.34 -6.44
N TRP A 277 6.27 5.60 -7.48
CA TRP A 277 5.76 5.54 -8.85
C TRP A 277 5.36 4.10 -9.16
N GLY A 278 4.08 3.86 -9.40
CA GLY A 278 3.65 2.52 -9.69
C GLY A 278 2.16 2.36 -9.93
N PHE A 279 1.85 1.27 -10.61
CA PHE A 279 0.51 0.75 -10.73
C PHE A 279 0.33 -0.38 -9.72
N ARG A 280 -0.31 -0.11 -8.58
CA ARG A 280 -0.77 -1.19 -7.69
C ARG A 280 -2.22 -1.51 -7.99
N VAL A 281 -2.48 -2.65 -8.61
CA VAL A 281 -3.81 -3.28 -8.50
C VAL A 281 -3.91 -3.77 -7.07
N ALA A 282 -4.60 -3.05 -6.21
CA ALA A 282 -4.87 -3.57 -4.87
C ALA A 282 -5.79 -4.79 -5.03
N GLU A 283 -5.21 -5.99 -4.86
CA GLU A 283 -5.93 -7.27 -4.96
C GLU A 283 -7.23 -7.19 -4.16
N GLY A 284 -8.36 -7.46 -4.85
CA GLY A 284 -9.67 -7.57 -4.22
C GLY A 284 -10.45 -6.27 -3.97
N SER A 285 -9.86 -5.09 -4.10
CA SER A 285 -10.58 -3.83 -3.80
C SER A 285 -11.35 -3.24 -4.99
N GLY A 286 -11.09 -3.70 -6.22
CA GLY A 286 -11.55 -3.02 -7.43
C GLY A 286 -11.04 -1.57 -7.55
N ALA A 287 -10.22 -1.11 -6.59
CA ALA A 287 -9.59 0.19 -6.58
C ALA A 287 -8.44 0.15 -7.58
N TRP A 288 -8.58 1.01 -8.57
CA TRP A 288 -7.58 1.28 -9.58
C TRP A 288 -6.25 1.67 -8.91
N GLY A 289 -5.13 1.22 -9.46
CA GLY A 289 -3.83 1.79 -9.12
C GLY A 289 -3.83 3.30 -9.25
N TYR A 290 -2.88 3.95 -8.58
CA TYR A 290 -2.85 5.41 -8.48
C TYR A 290 -2.65 6.12 -9.82
N ILE A 291 -2.08 5.41 -10.80
CA ILE A 291 -2.02 5.81 -12.20
C ILE A 291 -3.17 5.12 -12.93
N ARG A 292 -4.11 5.89 -13.47
CA ARG A 292 -5.12 5.36 -14.37
C ARG A 292 -4.72 5.73 -15.79
N SER A 293 -4.45 4.74 -16.63
CA SER A 293 -4.56 4.96 -18.07
C SER A 293 -6.03 5.34 -18.34
N SER A 294 -6.22 6.52 -18.89
CA SER A 294 -7.50 6.99 -19.39
C SER A 294 -7.87 6.36 -20.73
N GLY A 295 -7.25 5.22 -21.07
CA GLY A 295 -7.81 4.19 -21.96
C GLY A 295 -9.18 3.64 -21.53
N GLU A 296 -9.92 4.39 -20.72
CA GLU A 296 -11.36 4.33 -20.58
C GLU A 296 -11.98 4.10 -21.97
N PRO A 297 -12.95 3.19 -22.11
CA PRO A 297 -13.51 2.78 -23.41
C PRO A 297 -13.86 3.97 -24.31
N ARG A 298 -14.23 5.08 -23.66
CA ARG A 298 -14.53 6.38 -24.25
C ARG A 298 -13.36 7.00 -24.97
N ILE A 299 -12.21 7.27 -24.34
CA ILE A 299 -11.16 8.03 -25.04
C ILE A 299 -10.57 7.28 -26.20
N GLY A 300 -10.34 5.98 -26.08
CA GLY A 300 -9.86 5.23 -27.24
C GLY A 300 -10.89 5.25 -28.38
N LYS A 301 -12.19 5.12 -28.07
CA LYS A 301 -13.24 5.07 -29.09
C LYS A 301 -13.50 6.45 -29.69
N GLU A 302 -13.69 7.46 -28.86
CA GLU A 302 -13.88 8.85 -29.24
C GLU A 302 -12.63 9.43 -29.92
N GLY A 303 -11.43 9.03 -29.48
CA GLY A 303 -10.16 9.34 -30.13
C GLY A 303 -10.13 8.80 -31.57
N ASN A 304 -10.46 7.52 -31.77
CA ASN A 304 -10.60 6.96 -33.11
C ASN A 304 -11.64 7.71 -33.96
N LEU A 305 -12.78 8.11 -33.37
CA LEU A 305 -13.78 8.92 -34.09
C LEU A 305 -13.24 10.29 -34.52
N ILE A 306 -12.42 10.93 -33.69
CA ILE A 306 -11.75 12.20 -34.05
C ILE A 306 -10.78 11.96 -35.20
N LEU A 307 -9.99 10.88 -35.14
CA LEU A 307 -9.02 10.55 -36.20
C LEU A 307 -9.72 10.20 -37.52
N ASP A 308 -10.79 9.39 -37.47
CA ASP A 308 -11.61 9.06 -38.64
C ASP A 308 -12.22 10.33 -39.27
N ALA A 309 -12.75 11.23 -38.43
CA ALA A 309 -13.31 12.50 -38.89
C ALA A 309 -12.26 13.42 -39.52
N ALA A 310 -11.03 13.38 -39.03
CA ALA A 310 -9.90 14.14 -39.56
C ALA A 310 -9.22 13.46 -40.77
N GLY A 311 -9.61 12.23 -41.12
CA GLY A 311 -8.94 11.44 -42.16
C GLY A 311 -7.52 11.02 -41.78
N LEU A 312 -7.24 10.86 -40.48
CA LEU A 312 -5.93 10.52 -39.94
C LEU A 312 -5.84 9.02 -39.58
N PRO A 313 -4.68 8.37 -39.79
CA PRO A 313 -4.45 6.99 -39.33
C PRO A 313 -4.61 6.82 -37.81
N HIS A 314 -5.10 5.67 -37.34
CA HIS A 314 -5.27 5.40 -35.89
C HIS A 314 -3.95 5.31 -35.13
N ASP A 315 -2.86 5.06 -35.85
CA ASP A 315 -1.51 4.95 -35.31
C ASP A 315 -0.78 6.32 -35.24
N THR A 316 -1.49 7.42 -35.59
CA THR A 316 -0.94 8.79 -35.54
C THR A 316 -0.41 9.12 -34.14
N PRO A 317 0.87 9.51 -34.01
CA PRO A 317 1.46 9.88 -32.72
C PRO A 317 0.81 11.12 -32.12
N MET A 318 0.74 11.16 -30.79
CA MET A 318 0.21 12.28 -30.02
C MET A 318 0.91 13.61 -30.33
N SER A 319 2.22 13.58 -30.58
CA SER A 319 3.00 14.77 -30.96
C SER A 319 2.53 15.38 -32.28
N VAL A 320 2.19 14.56 -33.27
CA VAL A 320 1.65 15.01 -34.56
C VAL A 320 0.26 15.63 -34.37
N LEU A 321 -0.58 15.01 -33.53
CA LEU A 321 -1.91 15.56 -33.21
C LEU A 321 -1.81 16.90 -32.49
N THR A 322 -0.89 17.04 -31.54
CA THR A 322 -0.59 18.30 -30.86
C THR A 322 -0.11 19.37 -31.86
N GLU A 323 0.79 19.04 -32.79
CA GLU A 323 1.23 19.98 -33.83
C GLU A 323 0.08 20.44 -34.73
N LEU A 324 -0.82 19.53 -35.12
CA LEU A 324 -2.00 19.86 -35.92
C LEU A 324 -2.96 20.79 -35.16
N LEU A 325 -3.16 20.55 -33.85
CA LEU A 325 -3.96 21.42 -33.00
C LEU A 325 -3.33 22.81 -32.89
N GLN A 326 -2.03 22.88 -32.59
CA GLN A 326 -1.30 24.13 -32.38
C GLN A 326 -1.18 24.98 -33.64
N SER A 327 -1.08 24.35 -34.80
CA SER A 327 -1.10 25.04 -36.10
C SER A 327 -2.51 25.42 -36.57
N GLY A 328 -3.56 25.08 -35.82
CA GLY A 328 -4.96 25.34 -36.19
C GLY A 328 -5.47 24.47 -37.35
N ARG A 329 -4.73 23.42 -37.71
CA ARG A 329 -5.09 22.47 -38.79
C ARG A 329 -6.06 21.38 -38.33
N LEU A 330 -6.09 21.12 -37.02
CA LEU A 330 -7.11 20.32 -36.36
C LEU A 330 -7.81 21.19 -35.32
N TYR A 331 -9.14 21.28 -35.35
CA TYR A 331 -9.91 22.05 -34.38
C TYR A 331 -11.36 21.55 -34.31
N CYS A 332 -12.05 21.84 -33.20
CA CYS A 332 -13.48 21.60 -33.11
C CYS A 332 -14.27 22.75 -33.72
N VAL A 333 -15.14 22.45 -34.69
CA VAL A 333 -16.07 23.43 -35.28
C VAL A 333 -17.15 23.88 -34.30
N CYS A 334 -17.31 23.18 -33.17
CA CYS A 334 -18.32 23.47 -32.16
C CYS A 334 -18.21 24.86 -31.51
N GLY A 335 -17.04 25.50 -31.59
CA GLY A 335 -16.81 26.81 -30.96
C GLY A 335 -16.97 26.78 -29.45
N ASP A 336 -16.63 25.65 -28.81
CA ASP A 336 -16.72 25.50 -27.36
C ASP A 336 -15.82 26.55 -26.68
N PRO A 337 -16.38 27.49 -25.90
CA PRO A 337 -15.59 28.53 -25.25
C PRO A 337 -14.62 28.00 -24.19
N ALA A 338 -14.75 26.74 -23.78
CA ALA A 338 -13.81 26.08 -22.89
C ALA A 338 -12.51 25.62 -23.59
N LEU A 339 -12.47 25.61 -24.93
CA LEU A 339 -11.24 25.31 -25.66
C LEU A 339 -10.27 26.50 -25.57
N PRO A 340 -9.04 26.31 -25.05
CA PRO A 340 -8.02 27.34 -25.11
C PRO A 340 -7.61 27.62 -26.57
N PRO A 341 -6.91 28.74 -26.82
CA PRO A 341 -6.46 29.06 -28.17
C PRO A 341 -5.48 27.99 -28.69
N PRO A 342 -5.39 27.78 -30.03
CA PRO A 342 -4.60 26.72 -30.64
C PRO A 342 -3.20 26.55 -30.07
N GLU A 343 -2.46 27.64 -29.88
CA GLU A 343 -1.09 27.65 -29.38
C GLU A 343 -0.91 27.10 -27.94
N GLN A 344 -2.00 26.97 -27.18
CA GLN A 344 -2.03 26.42 -25.82
C GLN A 344 -2.64 25.01 -25.75
N LEU A 345 -3.20 24.52 -26.86
CA LEU A 345 -3.78 23.19 -26.94
C LEU A 345 -2.67 22.14 -27.13
N ASP A 346 -2.86 21.03 -26.44
CA ASP A 346 -2.21 19.76 -26.72
C ASP A 346 -3.30 18.69 -26.88
N TRP A 347 -2.91 17.53 -27.40
CA TRP A 347 -3.86 16.45 -27.62
C TRP A 347 -4.62 16.03 -26.35
N PRO A 348 -3.96 15.79 -25.19
CA PRO A 348 -4.67 15.43 -23.97
C PRO A 348 -5.71 16.47 -23.51
N LYS A 349 -5.38 17.77 -23.54
CA LYS A 349 -6.34 18.87 -23.24
C LYS A 349 -7.50 18.90 -24.23
N PHE A 350 -7.23 18.71 -25.52
CA PHE A 350 -8.26 18.66 -26.54
C PHE A 350 -9.25 17.51 -26.27
N VAL A 351 -8.74 16.31 -26.00
CA VAL A 351 -9.56 15.14 -25.65
C VAL A 351 -10.38 15.39 -24.38
N CYS A 352 -9.80 16.07 -23.37
CA CYS A 352 -10.49 16.43 -22.14
C CYS A 352 -11.77 17.24 -22.37
N VAL A 353 -11.72 18.23 -23.28
CA VAL A 353 -12.88 19.09 -23.59
C VAL A 353 -13.87 18.38 -24.50
N ILE A 354 -13.39 17.62 -25.48
CA ILE A 354 -14.24 17.05 -26.54
C ILE A 354 -14.99 15.80 -26.07
N VAL A 355 -14.36 14.88 -25.34
CA VAL A 355 -14.97 13.58 -24.98
C VAL A 355 -16.25 13.73 -24.15
N PRO A 356 -16.31 14.58 -23.10
CA PRO A 356 -17.55 14.83 -22.37
C PRO A 356 -18.67 15.38 -23.27
N THR A 357 -18.33 16.30 -24.17
CA THR A 357 -19.28 16.94 -25.10
C THR A 357 -19.83 15.97 -26.14
N VAL A 358 -18.97 15.07 -26.66
CA VAL A 358 -19.35 14.02 -27.61
C VAL A 358 -20.27 12.99 -26.95
N ALA A 359 -19.96 12.57 -25.72
CA ALA A 359 -20.78 11.62 -24.97
C ALA A 359 -22.20 12.15 -24.73
N LEU A 360 -22.36 13.46 -24.54
CA LEU A 360 -23.67 14.12 -24.37
C LEU A 360 -24.45 14.30 -25.69
N ARG A 361 -23.78 14.23 -26.86
CA ARG A 361 -24.34 14.60 -28.17
C ARG A 361 -24.30 13.47 -29.20
N HIS A 362 -24.31 12.21 -28.76
CA HIS A 362 -24.29 11.03 -29.64
C HIS A 362 -25.43 10.96 -30.69
N SER A 363 -26.41 11.87 -30.65
CA SER A 363 -27.43 12.07 -31.70
C SER A 363 -27.07 13.10 -32.79
N ALA A 364 -26.05 13.94 -32.62
CA ALA A 364 -25.76 15.10 -33.49
C ALA A 364 -24.49 14.98 -34.36
N LEU A 365 -23.57 14.05 -34.04
CA LEU A 365 -22.28 13.93 -34.75
C LEU A 365 -22.42 13.51 -36.23
N THR A 366 -23.48 12.79 -36.58
CA THR A 366 -23.72 12.36 -37.97
C THR A 366 -24.06 13.53 -38.91
N GLN A 367 -24.40 14.72 -38.39
CA GLN A 367 -24.79 15.88 -39.21
C GLN A 367 -23.66 16.87 -39.49
N ILE A 368 -22.52 16.78 -38.81
CA ILE A 368 -21.49 17.85 -38.85
C ILE A 368 -20.44 17.63 -39.94
N LEU A 369 -20.21 16.39 -40.41
CA LEU A 369 -19.06 16.09 -41.29
C LEU A 369 -19.37 15.99 -42.80
N SER A 370 -20.63 16.13 -43.23
CA SER A 370 -20.96 16.00 -44.67
C SER A 370 -20.92 17.30 -45.47
N SER A 371 -20.73 18.46 -44.85
CA SER A 371 -20.91 19.76 -45.52
C SER A 371 -19.64 20.53 -45.89
N SER A 372 -18.43 20.00 -45.60
CA SER A 372 -17.18 20.76 -45.83
C SER A 372 -16.05 19.99 -46.54
N LEU A 373 -16.18 18.68 -46.77
CA LEU A 373 -15.09 17.84 -47.30
C LEU A 373 -14.93 17.85 -48.83
N THR A 374 -15.75 18.57 -49.59
CA THR A 374 -15.60 18.64 -51.07
C THR A 374 -14.54 19.63 -51.56
N SER A 375 -13.79 20.33 -50.69
CA SER A 375 -12.79 21.31 -51.13
C SER A 375 -11.32 20.90 -50.95
N TRP A 376 -11.01 19.69 -50.49
CA TRP A 376 -9.63 19.25 -50.23
C TRP A 376 -9.34 17.88 -50.87
N MET A 377 -9.18 17.86 -52.19
CA MET A 377 -8.51 16.77 -52.91
C MET A 377 -7.80 17.33 -54.14
N THR A 378 -6.67 18.01 -53.91
CA THR A 378 -5.53 18.06 -54.84
C THR A 378 -4.36 18.79 -54.16
N LEU A 379 -3.47 17.99 -53.55
CA LEU A 379 -2.04 18.27 -53.43
C LEU A 379 -1.29 16.97 -53.69
#